data_AF-A0A3A4NWA3-F1
#
_entry.id   AF-A0A3A4NWA3-F1
#
_cell.length_a   1.000
_cell.length_b   1.000
_cell.length_c   1.000
_cell.angle_alpha   90.00
_cell.angle_beta   90.00
_cell.angle_gamma   90.00
#
_symmetry.space_group_name_H-M   'P 1'
#
loop_
_entity.id
_entity.type
_entity.pdbx_description
1 polymer ?
#
loop_
_entity_poly.entity_id
_entity_poly.type
_entity_poly.pdbx_seq_one_letter_code
_entity_poly.pdbx_strand_id
1 'polypeptide(L)'
;MTDGKPALQLISHSAIKLHHHLHRKAIIRRTGEKGACGMSEKADAPPPRKFRRKIPCKNHPSAPAVDYCQTCGLPICKECAISFSGASFCSSECWSSKSAEESKDAVANRKKRERRADFAVTAGMWAFCMVVLAAIGIFIFQKTSDHSGEKLWEIDSTEGFYEYFAQSQLASFFALRTSGYVEALDLRTGSSKWKVGSSPI
;
A
#
# COMPACT_ATOMS: atom_id res chain seq x y z
N MET A 1 -12.74 38.43 46.74
CA MET A 1 -11.73 39.02 45.83
C MET A 1 -10.64 37.97 45.69
N THR A 2 -10.48 37.22 44.61
CA THR A 2 -10.86 37.39 43.21
C THR A 2 -11.12 36.02 42.59
N ASP A 3 -12.23 35.89 41.88
CA ASP A 3 -12.58 34.74 41.04
C ASP A 3 -11.68 34.63 39.81
N GLY A 4 -11.29 33.40 39.45
CA GLY A 4 -10.49 33.10 38.27
C GLY A 4 -10.88 31.77 37.65
N LYS A 5 -11.94 31.75 36.84
CA LYS A 5 -12.28 30.65 35.93
C LYS A 5 -11.47 30.78 34.63
N PRO A 6 -10.70 29.77 34.19
CA PRO A 6 -10.17 29.77 32.84
C PRO A 6 -11.20 29.21 31.84
N ALA A 7 -11.47 30.03 30.83
CA ALA A 7 -12.23 29.71 29.64
C ALA A 7 -11.43 28.74 28.74
N LEU A 8 -11.89 27.49 28.63
CA LEU A 8 -11.41 26.52 27.64
C LEU A 8 -12.60 25.67 27.14
N GLN A 9 -13.51 26.31 26.42
CA GLN A 9 -14.51 25.61 25.60
C GLN A 9 -14.80 26.45 24.36
N LEU A 10 -14.01 26.32 23.29
CA LEU A 10 -14.41 26.83 21.97
C LEU A 10 -13.52 26.35 20.82
N ILE A 11 -13.17 25.06 20.76
CA ILE A 11 -12.60 24.46 19.54
C ILE A 11 -13.08 23.02 19.39
N SER A 12 -14.33 22.78 18.99
CA SER A 12 -14.75 21.39 18.65
C SER A 12 -15.75 21.25 17.51
N HIS A 13 -16.27 22.32 16.89
CA HIS A 13 -17.36 22.19 15.91
C HIS A 13 -16.96 22.32 14.43
N SER A 14 -15.72 22.71 14.10
CA SER A 14 -15.28 22.91 12.71
C SER A 14 -14.58 21.70 12.06
N ALA A 15 -14.14 20.70 12.84
CA ALA A 15 -13.41 19.55 12.30
C ALA A 15 -14.31 18.41 11.76
N ILE A 16 -15.57 18.32 12.18
CA ILE A 16 -16.44 17.17 11.85
C ILE A 16 -17.06 17.30 10.44
N LYS A 17 -17.26 18.52 9.92
CA LYS A 17 -17.87 18.71 8.59
C LYS A 17 -16.94 18.42 7.41
N LEU A 18 -15.62 18.37 7.60
CA LEU A 18 -14.68 18.09 6.51
C LEU A 18 -14.48 16.57 6.28
N HIS A 19 -14.65 15.73 7.31
CA HIS A 19 -14.46 14.29 7.19
C HIS A 19 -15.60 13.59 6.42
N HIS A 20 -16.82 14.13 6.47
CA HIS A 20 -17.98 13.53 5.79
C HIS A 20 -18.00 13.76 4.27
N HIS A 21 -17.29 14.77 3.76
CA HIS A 21 -17.27 15.04 2.32
C HIS A 21 -16.22 14.21 1.55
N LEU A 22 -15.16 13.76 2.23
CA LEU A 22 -14.11 12.95 1.61
C LEU A 22 -14.48 11.46 1.51
N HIS A 23 -15.25 10.91 2.44
CA HIS A 23 -15.71 9.52 2.35
C HIS A 23 -16.76 9.29 1.25
N ARG A 24 -17.56 10.31 0.89
CA ARG A 24 -18.60 10.16 -0.16
C ARG A 24 -18.03 10.18 -1.58
N LYS A 25 -16.83 10.73 -1.79
CA LYS A 25 -16.16 10.76 -3.11
C LYS A 25 -15.30 9.52 -3.40
N ALA A 26 -14.99 8.70 -2.40
CA ALA A 26 -14.17 7.49 -2.59
C ALA A 26 -14.97 6.26 -3.04
N ILE A 27 -16.30 6.23 -2.83
CA ILE A 27 -17.12 5.04 -3.14
C ILE A 27 -17.63 5.02 -4.59
N ILE A 28 -17.68 6.16 -5.29
CA ILE A 28 -18.28 6.27 -6.63
C ILE A 28 -17.26 6.00 -7.78
N ARG A 29 -16.01 5.64 -7.48
CA ARG A 29 -14.97 5.40 -8.52
C ARG A 29 -14.65 3.94 -8.85
N ARG A 30 -15.40 2.94 -8.34
CA ARG A 30 -15.12 1.52 -8.65
C ARG A 30 -16.21 0.73 -9.37
N THR A 31 -17.36 1.32 -9.66
CA THR A 31 -18.45 0.61 -10.38
C THR A 31 -18.61 0.99 -11.84
N GLY A 32 -17.87 1.99 -12.35
CA GLY A 32 -18.12 2.54 -13.68
C GLY A 32 -16.96 2.37 -14.65
N GLU A 33 -16.53 1.15 -14.98
CA GLU A 33 -15.62 0.99 -16.14
C GLU A 33 -15.40 -0.44 -16.68
N LYS A 34 -16.36 -1.38 -16.58
CA LYS A 34 -16.25 -2.65 -17.33
C LYS A 34 -17.64 -3.13 -17.77
N GLY A 35 -18.26 -2.39 -18.67
CA GLY A 35 -19.57 -2.78 -19.20
C GLY A 35 -20.09 -1.95 -20.37
N ALA A 36 -19.28 -1.11 -20.99
CA ALA A 36 -19.65 -0.49 -22.25
C ALA A 36 -19.26 -1.41 -23.42
N CYS A 37 -20.03 -2.48 -23.61
CA CYS A 37 -20.20 -3.08 -24.94
C CYS A 37 -20.99 -2.06 -25.77
N GLY A 38 -20.33 -0.99 -26.20
CA GLY A 38 -21.00 0.21 -26.70
C GLY A 38 -20.06 1.09 -27.51
N MET A 39 -19.23 0.48 -28.35
CA MET A 39 -18.78 1.16 -29.56
C MET A 39 -19.55 0.53 -30.70
N SER A 40 -20.59 1.26 -31.11
CA SER A 40 -21.18 1.19 -32.43
C SER A 40 -20.08 1.50 -33.43
N GLU A 41 -19.25 0.50 -33.70
CA GLU A 41 -18.34 0.50 -34.83
C GLU A 41 -19.26 0.41 -36.05
N LYS A 42 -19.44 1.54 -36.73
CA LYS A 42 -19.81 1.53 -38.14
C LYS A 42 -18.74 0.66 -38.79
N ALA A 43 -19.06 -0.62 -38.96
CA ALA A 43 -18.19 -1.58 -39.58
C ALA A 43 -18.02 -1.12 -41.02
N ASP A 44 -16.95 -0.36 -41.25
CA ASP A 44 -16.37 -0.20 -42.57
C ASP A 44 -16.09 -1.62 -43.03
N ALA A 45 -17.01 -2.16 -43.83
CA ALA A 45 -16.93 -3.52 -44.32
C ALA A 45 -15.51 -3.71 -44.87
N PRO A 46 -14.72 -4.66 -44.34
CA PRO A 46 -13.34 -4.81 -44.75
C PRO A 46 -13.30 -4.88 -46.27
N PRO A 47 -12.46 -4.06 -46.93
CA PRO A 47 -12.50 -3.93 -48.38
C PRO A 47 -12.38 -5.32 -48.99
N PRO A 48 -13.20 -5.65 -50.01
CA PRO A 48 -13.25 -7.00 -50.56
C PRO A 48 -11.84 -7.39 -51.00
N ARG A 49 -11.29 -8.44 -50.38
CA ARG A 49 -9.97 -8.94 -50.72
C ARG A 49 -10.02 -9.35 -52.19
N LYS A 50 -9.40 -8.58 -53.08
CA LYS A 50 -9.29 -8.92 -54.51
C LYS A 50 -8.43 -10.18 -54.63
N PHE A 51 -9.06 -11.34 -54.64
CA PHE A 51 -8.38 -12.62 -54.84
C PHE A 51 -7.71 -12.62 -56.22
N ARG A 52 -6.37 -12.53 -56.24
CA ARG A 52 -5.58 -12.47 -57.47
C ARG A 52 -5.67 -13.75 -58.33
N ARG A 53 -6.22 -14.86 -57.81
CA ARG A 53 -6.57 -16.07 -58.55
C ARG A 53 -7.76 -16.75 -57.86
N LYS A 54 -8.74 -17.23 -58.62
CA LYS A 54 -9.89 -17.99 -58.08
C LYS A 54 -9.38 -19.36 -57.63
N ILE A 55 -9.27 -19.57 -56.32
CA ILE A 55 -8.89 -20.86 -55.74
C ILE A 55 -10.17 -21.72 -55.67
N PRO A 56 -10.15 -22.98 -56.14
CA PRO A 56 -11.34 -23.85 -56.10
C PRO A 56 -11.69 -24.22 -54.65
N CYS A 57 -12.99 -24.42 -54.38
CA CYS A 57 -13.44 -24.89 -53.08
C CYS A 57 -12.98 -26.33 -52.83
N LYS A 58 -12.61 -26.63 -51.57
CA LYS A 58 -12.23 -27.99 -51.16
C LYS A 58 -13.32 -29.04 -51.43
N ASN A 59 -14.58 -28.69 -51.20
CA ASN A 59 -15.71 -29.62 -51.35
C ASN A 59 -16.26 -29.62 -52.78
N HIS A 60 -16.08 -28.51 -53.51
CA HIS A 60 -16.61 -28.32 -54.86
C HIS A 60 -15.50 -27.78 -55.78
N PRO A 61 -14.77 -28.65 -56.50
CA PRO A 61 -13.68 -28.23 -57.38
C PRO A 61 -14.12 -27.27 -58.50
N SER A 62 -15.40 -27.36 -58.90
CA SER A 62 -16.01 -26.51 -59.93
C SER A 62 -16.41 -25.12 -59.43
N ALA A 63 -16.53 -24.93 -58.11
CA ALA A 63 -16.97 -23.66 -57.53
C ALA A 63 -15.77 -22.85 -57.00
N PRO A 64 -15.67 -21.54 -57.32
CA PRO A 64 -14.63 -20.69 -56.75
C PRO A 64 -14.89 -20.45 -55.26
N ALA A 65 -13.82 -20.49 -54.46
CA ALA A 65 -13.88 -20.17 -53.05
C ALA A 65 -14.14 -18.67 -52.83
N VAL A 66 -15.01 -18.38 -51.87
CA VAL A 66 -15.40 -17.03 -51.47
C VAL A 66 -14.69 -16.63 -50.16
N ASP A 67 -14.41 -17.61 -49.30
CA ASP A 67 -13.76 -17.40 -48.02
C ASP A 67 -12.89 -18.61 -47.61
N TYR A 68 -12.23 -18.52 -46.47
CA TYR A 68 -11.47 -19.59 -45.83
C TYR A 68 -12.10 -19.98 -44.50
N CYS A 69 -12.11 -21.27 -44.19
CA CYS A 69 -12.51 -21.74 -42.88
C CYS A 69 -11.53 -21.21 -41.81
N GLN A 70 -12.05 -20.54 -40.78
CA GLN A 70 -11.23 -19.97 -39.71
C GLN A 70 -10.49 -21.01 -38.86
N THR A 71 -10.96 -22.25 -38.83
CA THR A 71 -10.39 -23.32 -38.01
C THR A 71 -9.32 -24.11 -38.76
N CYS A 72 -9.61 -24.53 -40.00
CA CYS A 72 -8.70 -25.39 -40.77
C CYS A 72 -7.97 -24.67 -41.91
N GLY A 73 -8.31 -23.40 -42.20
CA GLY A 73 -7.67 -22.59 -43.23
C GLY A 73 -7.98 -23.01 -44.66
N LEU A 74 -8.97 -23.88 -44.88
CA LEU A 74 -9.29 -24.42 -46.21
C LEU A 74 -10.26 -23.51 -46.98
N PRO A 75 -10.11 -23.38 -48.31
CA PRO A 75 -10.96 -22.53 -49.13
C PRO A 75 -12.37 -23.13 -49.32
N ILE A 76 -13.40 -22.33 -49.08
CA ILE A 76 -14.82 -22.72 -49.13
C ILE A 76 -15.64 -21.83 -50.07
N CYS A 77 -16.56 -22.43 -50.83
CA CYS A 77 -17.51 -21.72 -51.67
C CYS A 77 -18.70 -21.20 -50.84
N LYS A 78 -19.55 -20.37 -51.45
CA LYS A 78 -20.73 -19.76 -50.82
C LYS A 78 -21.71 -20.79 -50.24
N GLU A 79 -21.83 -21.98 -50.86
CA GLU A 79 -22.74 -23.04 -50.41
C GLU A 79 -22.19 -23.85 -49.24
N CYS A 80 -20.86 -23.97 -49.12
CA CYS A 80 -20.21 -24.67 -48.00
C CYS A 80 -19.92 -23.75 -46.81
N ALA A 81 -20.01 -22.43 -46.99
CA ALA A 81 -19.70 -21.47 -45.94
C ALA A 81 -20.85 -21.36 -44.94
N ILE A 82 -20.59 -21.81 -43.72
CA ILE A 82 -21.48 -21.59 -42.58
C ILE A 82 -20.97 -20.37 -41.82
N SER A 83 -21.75 -19.30 -41.77
CA SER A 83 -21.36 -18.05 -41.11
C SER A 83 -21.91 -17.97 -39.68
N PHE A 84 -21.02 -17.85 -38.70
CA PHE A 84 -21.36 -17.54 -37.31
C PHE A 84 -20.54 -16.33 -36.86
N SER A 85 -21.19 -15.34 -36.24
CA SER A 85 -20.54 -14.13 -35.71
C SER A 85 -19.58 -13.42 -36.70
N GLY A 86 -19.88 -13.47 -38.01
CA GLY A 86 -19.05 -12.87 -39.06
C GLY A 86 -17.83 -13.70 -39.48
N ALA A 87 -17.64 -14.89 -38.93
CA ALA A 87 -16.63 -15.87 -39.32
C ALA A 87 -17.24 -17.01 -40.14
N SER A 88 -16.53 -17.48 -41.17
CA SER A 88 -16.95 -18.60 -42.01
C SER A 88 -16.27 -19.91 -41.63
N PHE A 89 -17.04 -21.00 -41.62
CA PHE A 89 -16.60 -22.34 -41.26
C PHE A 89 -17.03 -23.35 -42.33
N CYS A 90 -16.24 -24.43 -42.51
CA CYS A 90 -16.55 -25.49 -43.48
C CYS A 90 -17.49 -26.56 -42.92
N SER A 91 -17.61 -26.70 -41.59
CA SER A 91 -18.45 -27.69 -40.92
C SER A 91 -18.82 -27.23 -39.50
N SER A 92 -19.87 -27.83 -38.94
CA SER A 92 -20.27 -27.65 -37.54
C SER A 92 -19.17 -28.09 -36.56
N GLU A 93 -18.38 -29.11 -36.92
CA GLU A 93 -17.23 -29.58 -36.13
C GLU A 93 -16.12 -28.53 -36.03
N CYS A 94 -15.83 -27.81 -37.13
CA CYS A 94 -14.85 -26.74 -37.10
C CYS A 94 -15.32 -25.55 -36.26
N TRP A 95 -16.63 -25.29 -36.23
CA TRP A 95 -17.20 -24.26 -35.36
C TRP A 95 -17.16 -24.67 -33.89
N SER A 96 -17.53 -25.91 -33.56
CA SER A 96 -17.53 -26.40 -32.18
C SER A 96 -16.13 -26.44 -31.59
N SER A 97 -15.11 -26.84 -32.36
CA SER A 97 -13.72 -26.83 -31.89
C SER A 97 -13.21 -25.42 -31.57
N LYS A 98 -13.50 -24.43 -32.43
CA LYS A 98 -13.14 -23.03 -32.16
C LYS A 98 -13.85 -22.48 -30.93
N SER A 99 -15.15 -22.74 -30.78
CA SER A 99 -15.91 -22.30 -29.60
C SER A 99 -15.42 -22.95 -28.30
N ALA A 100 -14.96 -24.20 -28.36
CA ALA A 100 -14.38 -24.90 -27.23
C ALA A 100 -13.02 -24.31 -26.82
N GLU A 101 -12.24 -23.82 -27.78
CA GLU A 101 -10.98 -23.13 -27.53
C GLU A 101 -11.22 -21.75 -26.90
N GLU A 102 -12.11 -20.95 -27.49
CA GLU A 102 -12.47 -19.63 -26.96
C GLU A 102 -13.04 -19.70 -25.53
N SER A 103 -13.84 -20.73 -25.22
CA SER A 103 -14.34 -20.94 -23.86
C SER A 103 -13.26 -21.39 -22.87
N LYS A 104 -12.29 -22.21 -23.29
CA LYS A 104 -11.12 -22.56 -22.45
C LYS A 104 -10.30 -21.33 -22.11
N ASP A 105 -10.06 -20.45 -23.09
CA ASP A 105 -9.33 -19.21 -22.89
C ASP A 105 -10.08 -18.24 -21.97
N ALA A 106 -11.40 -18.13 -22.13
CA ALA A 106 -12.24 -17.33 -21.24
C ALA A 106 -12.16 -17.84 -19.78
N VAL A 107 -12.24 -19.15 -19.56
CA VAL A 107 -12.14 -19.78 -18.24
C VAL A 107 -10.72 -19.61 -17.66
N ALA A 108 -9.68 -19.80 -18.46
CA ALA A 108 -8.29 -19.63 -18.05
C ALA A 108 -8.01 -18.17 -17.63
N ASN A 109 -8.49 -17.20 -18.41
CA ASN A 109 -8.36 -15.78 -18.11
C ASN A 109 -9.14 -15.37 -16.86
N ARG A 110 -10.33 -15.94 -16.64
CA ARG A 110 -11.11 -15.74 -15.40
C ARG A 110 -10.33 -16.23 -14.18
N LYS A 111 -9.80 -17.47 -14.23
CA LYS A 111 -9.00 -18.06 -13.13
C LYS A 111 -7.74 -17.26 -12.84
N LYS A 112 -7.07 -16.73 -13.88
CA LYS A 112 -5.89 -15.86 -13.72
C LYS A 112 -6.24 -14.53 -13.04
N ARG A 113 -7.41 -13.96 -13.35
CA ARG A 113 -7.89 -12.72 -12.73
C ARG A 113 -8.25 -12.92 -11.26
N GLU A 114 -8.88 -14.04 -10.91
CA GLU A 114 -9.20 -14.41 -9.53
C GLU A 114 -7.92 -14.56 -8.69
N ARG A 115 -6.93 -15.33 -9.16
CA ARG A 115 -5.64 -15.49 -8.46
C ARG A 115 -4.90 -14.18 -8.21
N ARG A 116 -4.97 -13.23 -9.14
CA ARG A 116 -4.35 -11.89 -8.99
C ARG A 116 -5.06 -11.07 -7.92
N ALA A 117 -6.38 -11.18 -7.80
CA ALA A 117 -7.14 -10.50 -6.76
C ALA A 117 -6.81 -11.07 -5.38
N ASP A 118 -6.79 -12.39 -5.24
CA ASP A 118 -6.46 -13.06 -3.97
C ASP A 118 -5.02 -12.76 -3.52
N PHE A 119 -4.08 -12.77 -4.46
CA PHE A 119 -2.69 -12.42 -4.16
C PHE A 119 -2.55 -10.94 -3.74
N ALA A 120 -3.25 -10.02 -4.41
CA ALA A 120 -3.21 -8.60 -4.06
C ALA A 120 -3.78 -8.33 -2.66
N VAL A 121 -4.90 -8.99 -2.29
CA VAL A 121 -5.49 -8.87 -0.94
C VAL A 121 -4.53 -9.42 0.10
N THR A 122 -3.98 -10.62 -0.13
CA THR A 122 -3.04 -11.27 0.80
C THR A 122 -1.77 -10.44 0.98
N ALA A 123 -1.15 -9.96 -0.10
CA ALA A 123 0.03 -9.11 -0.05
C ALA A 123 -0.24 -7.78 0.66
N GLY A 124 -1.41 -7.16 0.42
CA GLY A 124 -1.81 -5.94 1.10
C GLY A 124 -1.99 -6.13 2.61
N MET A 125 -2.58 -7.24 3.03
CA MET A 125 -2.74 -7.58 4.45
C MET A 125 -1.38 -7.75 5.14
N TRP A 126 -0.44 -8.48 4.51
CA TRP A 126 0.92 -8.65 5.05
C TRP A 126 1.67 -7.32 5.16
N ALA A 127 1.61 -6.48 4.12
CA ALA A 127 2.24 -5.16 4.15
C ALA A 127 1.69 -4.29 5.30
N PHE A 128 0.37 -4.31 5.52
CA PHE A 128 -0.25 -3.60 6.63
C PHE A 128 0.22 -4.12 8.00
N CYS A 129 0.26 -5.44 8.20
CA CYS A 129 0.79 -6.03 9.43
C CYS A 129 2.23 -5.59 9.72
N MET A 130 3.10 -5.56 8.71
CA MET A 130 4.50 -5.13 8.88
C MET A 130 4.61 -3.65 9.30
N VAL A 131 3.75 -2.78 8.74
CA VAL A 131 3.69 -1.37 9.15
C VAL A 131 3.24 -1.22 10.60
N VAL A 132 2.22 -1.98 11.02
CA VAL A 132 1.73 -1.97 12.41
C VAL A 132 2.80 -2.48 13.38
N LEU A 133 3.48 -3.58 13.04
CA LEU A 133 4.57 -4.12 13.86
C LEU A 133 5.74 -3.14 13.99
N ALA A 134 6.11 -2.46 12.90
CA ALA A 134 7.14 -1.43 12.93
C ALA A 134 6.74 -0.25 13.84
N ALA A 135 5.48 0.20 13.76
CA ALA A 135 4.97 1.27 14.63
C ALA A 135 4.98 0.88 16.12
N ILE A 136 4.60 -0.37 16.44
CA ILE A 136 4.70 -0.90 17.81
C ILE A 136 6.15 -0.94 18.28
N GLY A 137 7.08 -1.40 17.42
CA GLY A 137 8.51 -1.43 17.74
C GLY A 137 9.08 -0.04 18.04
N ILE A 138 8.72 0.97 17.23
CA ILE A 138 9.12 2.36 17.47
C ILE A 138 8.54 2.87 18.80
N PHE A 139 7.27 2.59 19.08
CA PHE A 139 6.62 3.01 20.32
C PHE A 139 7.28 2.40 21.57
N ILE A 140 7.58 1.09 21.52
CA ILE A 140 8.32 0.42 22.61
C ILE A 140 9.70 1.03 22.76
N PHE A 141 10.42 1.26 21.66
CA PHE A 141 11.75 1.85 21.69
C PHE A 141 11.75 3.24 22.36
N GLN A 142 10.80 4.10 21.99
CA GLN A 142 10.65 5.42 22.60
C GLN A 142 10.36 5.32 24.10
N LYS A 143 9.44 4.45 24.50
CA LYS A 143 9.13 4.22 25.91
C LYS A 143 10.34 3.73 26.70
N THR A 144 11.15 2.84 26.11
CA THR A 144 12.40 2.39 26.75
C THR A 144 13.48 3.45 26.79
N SER A 145 13.56 4.33 25.78
CA SER A 145 14.54 5.43 25.78
C SER A 145 14.20 6.53 26.79
N ASP A 146 12.93 6.70 27.16
CA ASP A 146 12.53 7.65 28.21
C ASP A 146 12.99 7.19 29.61
N HIS A 147 13.31 5.90 29.79
CA HIS A 147 14.00 5.41 30.98
C HIS A 147 15.50 5.77 31.02
N SER A 148 16.02 6.55 30.06
CA SER A 148 17.35 7.16 30.18
C SER A 148 17.46 8.21 31.32
N GLY A 149 16.32 8.56 31.94
CA GLY A 149 16.25 9.27 33.21
C GLY A 149 16.10 8.35 34.43
N GLU A 150 16.47 7.07 34.35
CA GLU A 150 16.56 6.24 35.56
C GLU A 150 17.50 6.96 36.54
N LYS A 151 16.94 7.30 37.70
CA LYS A 151 17.63 8.02 38.77
C LYS A 151 18.87 7.20 39.17
N LEU A 152 20.03 7.53 38.58
CA LEU A 152 21.26 6.76 38.74
C LEU A 152 21.70 6.69 40.20
N TRP A 153 21.46 7.77 40.94
CA TRP A 153 21.70 7.89 42.35
C TRP A 153 20.93 9.07 42.91
N GLU A 154 20.69 9.04 44.22
CA GLU A 154 20.20 10.17 45.02
C GLU A 154 21.25 10.49 46.07
N ILE A 155 21.53 11.77 46.26
CA ILE A 155 22.33 12.20 47.40
C ILE A 155 21.37 12.72 48.46
N ASP A 156 21.18 11.92 49.50
CA ASP A 156 20.58 12.38 50.74
C ASP A 156 21.61 13.22 51.50
N SER A 157 21.57 14.53 51.29
CA SER A 157 22.36 15.49 52.05
C SER A 157 21.48 16.12 53.12
N THR A 158 21.89 16.01 54.39
CA THR A 158 21.29 16.77 55.50
C THR A 158 21.65 18.25 55.44
N GLU A 159 22.71 18.60 54.72
CA GLU A 159 23.17 19.98 54.53
C GLU A 159 22.68 20.54 53.19
N GLY A 160 22.31 21.82 53.19
CA GLY A 160 21.91 22.54 51.98
C GLY A 160 23.08 22.75 51.01
N PHE A 161 22.74 22.97 49.75
CA PHE A 161 23.68 23.40 48.71
C PHE A 161 23.49 24.89 48.44
N TYR A 162 24.57 25.65 48.37
CA TYR A 162 24.53 27.05 47.94
C TYR A 162 24.52 27.18 46.43
N GLU A 163 25.41 26.43 45.78
CA GLU A 163 25.59 26.46 44.34
C GLU A 163 26.10 25.10 43.88
N TYR A 164 25.71 24.72 42.67
CA TYR A 164 26.18 23.50 42.03
C TYR A 164 26.49 23.76 40.56
N PHE A 165 27.46 23.02 40.05
CA PHE A 165 27.84 23.06 38.64
C PHE A 165 28.17 21.65 38.15
N ALA A 166 27.59 21.26 37.02
CA ALA A 166 27.86 19.97 36.39
C ALA A 166 28.72 20.17 35.13
N GLN A 167 29.85 19.48 35.05
CA GLN A 167 30.71 19.49 33.87
C GLN A 167 30.68 18.14 33.16
N SER A 168 29.97 18.09 32.02
CA SER A 168 29.75 16.85 31.25
C SER A 168 31.04 16.21 30.76
N GLN A 169 32.03 17.02 30.37
CA GLN A 169 33.32 16.52 29.85
C GLN A 169 34.14 15.75 30.89
N LEU A 170 33.99 16.08 32.18
CA LEU A 170 34.76 15.44 33.26
C LEU A 170 33.97 14.35 33.99
N ALA A 171 32.70 14.13 33.60
CA ALA A 171 31.76 13.30 34.35
C ALA A 171 31.77 13.65 35.85
N SER A 172 31.81 14.94 36.17
CA SER A 172 31.88 15.43 37.56
C SER A 172 30.85 16.51 37.86
N PHE A 173 30.30 16.42 39.06
CA PHE A 173 29.36 17.35 39.65
C PHE A 173 30.04 18.04 40.83
N PHE A 174 30.09 19.36 40.81
CA PHE A 174 30.69 20.15 41.87
C PHE A 174 29.58 20.80 42.68
N ALA A 175 29.66 20.66 44.01
CA ALA A 175 28.70 21.24 44.93
C ALA A 175 29.41 22.03 46.02
N LEU A 176 28.95 23.27 46.22
CA LEU A 176 29.34 24.10 47.36
C LEU A 176 28.32 23.90 48.48
N ARG A 177 28.76 23.30 49.59
CA ARG A 177 27.91 23.00 50.75
C ARG A 177 27.80 24.18 51.70
N THR A 178 26.73 24.20 52.51
CA THR A 178 26.53 25.22 53.54
C THR A 178 27.62 25.24 54.61
N SER A 179 28.30 24.11 54.82
CA SER A 179 29.45 23.95 55.71
C SER A 179 30.75 24.61 55.19
N GLY A 180 30.75 25.16 53.97
CA GLY A 180 31.90 25.86 53.39
C GLY A 180 32.88 24.96 52.63
N TYR A 181 32.56 23.67 52.45
CA TYR A 181 33.34 22.76 51.62
C TYR A 181 32.84 22.72 50.17
N VAL A 182 33.77 22.58 49.25
CA VAL A 182 33.53 22.21 47.86
C VAL A 182 33.80 20.71 47.70
N GLU A 183 32.82 19.98 47.19
CA GLU A 183 32.92 18.54 46.94
C GLU A 183 32.75 18.27 45.44
N ALA A 184 33.63 17.44 44.88
CA ALA A 184 33.48 16.92 43.53
C ALA A 184 32.96 15.49 43.59
N LEU A 185 31.81 15.25 42.98
CA LEU A 185 31.12 13.96 42.89
C LEU A 185 31.26 13.41 41.47
N ASP A 186 31.36 12.10 41.33
CA ASP A 186 31.28 11.45 40.02
C ASP A 186 29.82 11.40 39.54
N LEU A 187 29.54 11.90 38.34
CA LEU A 187 28.18 11.94 37.78
C LEU A 187 27.59 10.54 37.54
N ARG A 188 28.42 9.49 37.40
CA ARG A 188 27.95 8.13 37.13
C ARG A 188 27.62 7.36 38.40
N THR A 189 28.44 7.50 39.44
CA THR A 189 28.33 6.68 40.66
C THR A 189 27.79 7.43 41.86
N GLY A 190 27.79 8.78 41.82
CA GLY A 190 27.45 9.62 42.98
C GLY A 190 28.52 9.64 44.06
N SER A 191 29.68 9.00 43.84
CA SER A 191 30.76 8.95 44.84
C SER A 191 31.62 10.21 44.84
N SER A 192 32.03 10.66 46.03
CA SER A 192 32.97 11.78 46.20
C SER A 192 34.35 11.44 45.64
N LYS A 193 34.85 12.23 44.68
CA LYS A 193 36.22 12.17 44.16
C LYS A 193 37.21 12.91 45.07
N TRP A 194 36.83 14.11 45.51
CA TRP A 194 37.66 14.94 46.40
C TRP A 194 36.82 16.00 47.10
N LYS A 195 37.36 16.52 48.21
CA LYS A 195 36.75 17.59 49.02
C LYS A 195 37.81 18.64 49.35
N VAL A 196 37.46 19.92 49.23
CA VAL A 196 38.34 21.05 49.55
C VAL A 196 37.56 22.05 50.42
N GLY A 197 38.10 22.38 51.59
CA GLY A 197 37.54 23.37 52.50
C GLY A 197 38.23 23.32 53.87
N SER A 198 38.16 24.41 54.61
CA SER A 198 38.66 24.47 55.99
C SER A 198 37.66 23.86 56.94
N SER A 199 38.13 23.05 57.89
CA SER A 199 37.29 22.62 59.00
C SER A 199 36.77 23.84 59.76
N PRO A 200 35.45 23.95 60.05
CA PRO A 200 34.99 25.00 60.94
C PRO A 200 35.74 24.83 62.27
N ILE A 201 36.42 25.92 62.67
CA ILE A 201 37.14 26.03 63.95
C ILE A 201 36.12 26.22 65.06
#